data_AF-A0A5P2X9W2-F1
#
_entry.id   AF-A0A5P2X9W2-F1
#
_cell.length_a   1.000
_cell.length_b   1.000
_cell.length_c   1.000
_cell.angle_alpha   90.00
_cell.angle_beta   90.00
_cell.angle_gamma   90.00
#
_symmetry.space_group_name_H-M   'P 1'
#
loop_
_entity.id
_entity.type
_entity.pdbx_description
1 polymer ?
#
loop_
_entity_poly.entity_id
_entity_poly.type
_entity_poly.pdbx_seq_one_letter_code
_entity_poly.pdbx_strand_id
1 'polypeptide(L)' 'MNDDKPRPDCTHWIGTEHRHCREGDGVRQYLTGPRCPAHTPAALASRPEPQPGPGWPIHRQEAT' A
#
# COMPACT_ATOMS: atom_id res chain seq x y z
N MET A 1 6.95 0.33 -26.88
CA MET A 1 5.82 1.10 -26.32
C MET A 1 6.29 1.58 -24.95
N ASN A 2 6.24 2.88 -24.65
CA ASN A 2 6.67 3.37 -23.34
C ASN A 2 5.67 2.89 -22.27
N ASP A 3 6.16 2.14 -21.27
CA ASP A 3 5.44 1.81 -20.03
C ASP A 3 5.30 3.05 -19.12
N ASP A 4 4.77 4.16 -19.67
CA ASP A 4 4.37 5.36 -18.92
C ASP A 4 3.05 5.06 -18.20
N LYS A 5 3.06 4.08 -17.29
CA LYS A 5 1.93 3.89 -16.40
C LYS A 5 2.07 4.94 -15.30
N PRO A 6 1.11 5.87 -15.15
CA PRO A 6 1.18 6.86 -14.09
C PRO A 6 1.34 6.14 -12.75
N ARG A 7 2.30 6.60 -11.94
CA ARG A 7 2.47 6.09 -10.58
C ARG A 7 1.13 6.26 -9.85
N PRO A 8 0.60 5.21 -9.21
CA PRO A 8 -0.68 5.32 -8.54
C PRO A 8 -0.57 6.34 -7.39
N ASP A 9 -1.53 7.25 -7.30
CA ASP A 9 -1.67 8.19 -6.19
C ASP A 9 -2.54 7.61 -5.07
N CYS A 10 -2.40 8.14 -3.86
CA CYS A 10 -3.20 7.71 -2.73
C CYS A 10 -4.67 8.08 -2.91
N THR A 11 -5.55 7.07 -2.86
CA THR A 11 -7.00 7.24 -3.01
C THR A 11 -7.73 7.47 -1.70
N HIS A 12 -7.03 7.73 -0.58
CA HIS A 12 -7.67 7.97 0.70
C HIS A 12 -8.56 9.22 0.68
N TRP A 13 -9.79 9.09 1.16
CA TRP A 13 -10.73 10.19 1.35
C TRP A 13 -10.52 10.82 2.71
N ILE A 14 -10.11 12.09 2.74
CA ILE A 14 -9.89 12.86 3.95
C ILE A 14 -11.22 13.51 4.32
N GLY A 15 -11.91 12.92 5.29
CA GLY A 15 -13.27 13.34 5.69
C GLY A 15 -13.37 14.78 6.17
N THR A 16 -12.32 15.33 6.79
CA THR A 16 -12.30 16.72 7.28
C THR A 16 -12.05 17.76 6.19
N GLU A 17 -11.39 17.36 5.10
CA GLU A 17 -11.00 18.26 4.00
C GLU A 17 -11.90 18.12 2.76
N HIS A 18 -12.84 17.17 2.79
CA HIS A 18 -13.72 16.83 1.66
C HIS A 18 -12.96 16.60 0.34
N ARG A 19 -11.81 15.92 0.40
CA ARG A 19 -10.97 15.62 -0.78
C ARG A 19 -10.25 14.28 -0.66
N HIS A 20 -9.74 13.79 -1.79
CA HIS A 20 -8.75 12.71 -1.80
C HIS A 20 -7.34 13.24 -1.49
N CYS A 21 -6.52 12.39 -0.87
CA CYS A 21 -5.14 12.68 -0.54
C CYS A 21 -4.30 13.00 -1.78
N ARG A 22 -4.26 12.07 -2.76
CA ARG A 22 -3.49 12.16 -4.01
C ARG A 22 -1.97 12.23 -3.86
N GLU A 23 -1.43 11.94 -2.67
CA GLU A 23 0.01 11.80 -2.47
C GLU A 23 0.56 10.67 -3.36
N GLY A 24 1.64 10.95 -4.09
CA GLY A 24 2.25 10.01 -5.04
C GLY A 24 3.50 9.33 -4.51
N ASP A 25 4.09 9.85 -3.42
CA ASP A 25 5.31 9.30 -2.84
C ASP A 25 5.03 8.07 -1.96
N GLY A 26 5.86 7.03 -2.10
CA GLY A 26 5.79 5.82 -1.29
C GLY A 26 4.47 5.06 -1.36
N VAL A 27 3.66 5.23 -2.41
CA VAL A 27 2.33 4.62 -2.52
C VAL A 27 2.42 3.10 -2.69
N ARG A 28 1.70 2.37 -1.86
CA ARG A 28 1.60 0.90 -1.86
C ARG A 28 0.16 0.45 -2.15
N GLN A 29 0.02 -0.70 -2.79
CA GLN A 29 -1.28 -1.32 -3.06
C GLN A 29 -1.78 -2.09 -1.83
N TYR A 30 -3.01 -1.81 -1.40
CA TYR A 30 -3.74 -2.57 -0.39
C TYR A 30 -5.09 -3.01 -0.96
N LEU A 31 -5.79 -3.90 -0.27
CA LEU A 31 -7.14 -4.33 -0.66
C LEU A 31 -8.13 -3.16 -0.79
N THR A 32 -7.94 -2.10 0.00
CA THR A 32 -8.79 -0.90 -0.04
C THR A 32 -8.34 0.13 -1.09
N GLY A 33 -7.36 -0.19 -1.93
CA GLY A 33 -6.77 0.69 -2.93
C GLY A 33 -5.39 1.24 -2.55
N PRO A 34 -4.77 2.06 -3.42
CA PRO A 34 -3.44 2.64 -3.23
C PRO A 34 -3.40 3.60 -2.03
N ARG A 35 -2.40 3.44 -1.14
CA ARG A 35 -2.19 4.26 0.05
C ARG A 35 -0.76 4.78 0.15
N CYS A 36 -0.60 6.07 0.45
CA CYS A 36 0.68 6.64 0.85
C CYS A 36 1.04 6.22 2.29
N PRO A 37 2.30 6.45 2.75
CA PRO A 37 2.75 6.03 4.08
C PRO A 37 1.92 6.57 5.25
N ALA A 38 1.29 7.74 5.09
CA ALA A 38 0.41 8.32 6.12
C ALA A 38 -0.98 7.67 6.21
N HIS A 39 -1.42 7.00 5.13
CA HIS A 39 -2.79 6.45 5.01
C HIS A 39 -2.82 4.93 4.85
N THR A 40 -1.76 4.25 5.27
CA THR A 40 -1.77 2.78 5.32
C THR A 40 -2.78 2.31 6.39
N PRO A 41 -3.33 1.08 6.27
CA PRO A 41 -4.20 0.54 7.31
C PRO A 41 -3.56 0.54 8.71
N ALA A 42 -2.24 0.30 8.81
CA ALA A 42 -1.51 0.36 10.08
C ALA A 42 -1.41 1.79 10.62
N ALA A 43 -1.08 2.77 9.77
CA ALA A 43 -0.99 4.18 10.17
C ALA A 43 -2.33 4.72 10.68
N LEU A 44 -3.43 4.41 9.99
CA LEU A 44 -4.79 4.76 10.43
C LEU A 44 -5.17 4.09 11.76
N ALA A 45 -4.63 2.90 12.04
CA ALA A 45 -4.78 2.21 13.31
C ALA A 45 -3.76 2.64 14.38
N SER A 46 -2.93 3.65 14.12
CA SER A 46 -1.84 4.10 14.99
C SER A 46 -0.85 2.99 15.36
N ARG A 47 -0.59 2.08 14.42
CA ARG A 47 0.36 0.98 14.54
C ARG A 47 1.55 1.18 13.60
N PRO A 48 2.75 0.71 13.96
CA PRO A 48 3.87 0.69 13.03
C PRO A 48 3.54 -0.21 11.84
N GLU A 49 4.02 0.19 10.66
CA GLU A 49 3.88 -0.62 9.45
C GLU A 49 4.73 -1.90 9.60
N PRO A 50 4.18 -3.10 9.29
CA PRO A 50 4.97 -4.32 9.31
C PRO A 50 6.10 -4.23 8.28
N GLN A 51 7.28 -4.68 8.71
CA GLN A 51 8.41 -4.85 7.81
C GLN A 51 8.03 -5.83 6.71
N PRO A 52 8.45 -5.59 5.45
CA PRO A 52 8.27 -6.57 4.40
C PRO A 52 8.93 -7.89 4.83
N GLY A 53 8.15 -8.97 4.79
CA GLY A 53 8.68 -10.31 5.04
C GLY A 53 9.72 -10.71 3.99
N PRO A 54 10.43 -11.84 4.18
CA PRO A 54 11.51 -12.29 3.30
C PRO A 54 11.13 -12.62 1.83
N GLY A 55 9.94 -12.24 1.35
CA GLY A 55 9.42 -12.63 0.03
C GLY A 55 8.92 -14.08 -0.01
N TRP A 56 8.38 -14.51 -1.14
CA TRP A 56 8.03 -15.91 -1.45
C TRP A 56 9.21 -16.59 -2.20
N PRO A 57 9.42 -17.93 -2.08
CA PRO A 57 8.48 -18.94 -1.62
C PRO A 57 8.78 -19.54 -0.23
N ILE A 58 7.71 -19.89 0.50
CA ILE A 58 7.76 -20.79 1.65
C ILE A 58 7.83 -22.20 1.05
N HIS A 59 9.00 -22.83 0.91
CA HIS A 59 9.11 -24.15 0.27
C HIS A 59 8.13 -25.16 0.92
N ARG A 60 7.11 -25.60 0.17
CA ARG A 60 6.32 -26.80 0.51
C ARG A 60 7.20 -27.99 0.17
N GLN A 61 7.79 -28.63 1.18
CA GLN A 61 8.35 -29.97 1.01
C GLN A 61 7.18 -30.96 1.06
N GLU A 62 7.00 -31.72 -0.02
CA GLU A 62 6.02 -32.80 -0.09
C GLU A 62 6.46 -33.91 0.89
N ALA A 63 5.57 -34.33 1.79
CA ALA A 63 5.84 -35.45 2.68
C ALA A 63 5.86 -36.75 1.85
N THR A 64 6.97 -37.50 1.94
CA THR A 64 7.16 -38.84 1.35
C THR A 64 6.29 -39.88 2.03
#